data_AF-A0A3B8IMA0-F1
#
_entry.id   AF-A0A3B8IMA0-F1
#
_cell.length_a   1.000
_cell.length_b   1.000
_cell.length_c   1.000
_cell.angle_alpha   90.00
_cell.angle_beta   90.00
_cell.angle_gamma   90.00
#
_symmetry.space_group_name_H-M   'P 1'
#
loop_
_entity.id
_entity.type
_entity.pdbx_description
1 polymer ?
#
loop_
_entity_poly.entity_id
_entity_poly.type
_entity_poly.pdbx_seq_one_letter_code
_entity_poly.pdbx_strand_id
1 'polypeptide(L)'
;MEQQRKLIESQRLELLSYSQRVEDINENLVVLINERASVLEDQRNKLMERTKMLMEVNQELAERNAQLERYAELNSHPVRRRVARIKGLLDLIFLNHQKELTPGIEEYLGHMIQATLKLDEVIHDIQRGLELPSEETAKKR
;
A
#
# COMPACT_ATOMS: atom_id res chain seq x y z
N MET A 1 62.71 22.92 -50.58
CA MET A 1 63.20 22.32 -49.32
C MET A 1 62.79 23.14 -48.09
N GLU A 2 63.04 24.46 -48.05
CA GLU A 2 62.72 25.26 -46.85
C GLU A 2 61.21 25.43 -46.58
N GLN A 3 60.41 25.65 -47.62
CA GLN A 3 58.94 25.76 -47.50
C GLN A 3 58.29 24.46 -46.99
N GLN A 4 58.76 23.30 -47.44
CA GLN A 4 58.31 22.00 -46.94
C GLN A 4 58.66 21.79 -45.47
N ARG A 5 59.85 22.23 -45.02
CA ARG A 5 60.23 22.18 -43.60
C ARG A 5 59.31 23.05 -42.74
N LYS A 6 59.02 24.28 -43.17
CA LYS A 6 58.09 25.18 -42.47
C LYS A 6 56.67 24.60 -42.39
N LEU A 7 56.20 23.96 -43.46
CA LEU A 7 54.89 23.31 -43.48
C LEU A 7 54.81 22.12 -42.52
N ILE A 8 55.83 21.25 -42.53
CA ILE A 8 55.92 20.09 -41.61
C ILE A 8 55.97 20.56 -40.16
N GLU A 9 56.72 21.63 -39.88
CA GLU A 9 56.83 22.20 -38.54
C GLU A 9 55.49 22.78 -38.05
N SER A 10 54.76 23.50 -38.92
CA SER A 10 53.41 23.99 -38.62
C SER A 10 52.43 22.85 -38.32
N GLN A 11 52.41 21.81 -39.17
CA GLN A 11 51.55 20.64 -38.97
C GLN A 11 51.88 19.89 -37.67
N ARG A 12 53.17 19.80 -37.33
CA ARG A 12 53.60 19.19 -36.06
C ARG A 12 53.12 19.99 -34.85
N LEU A 13 53.18 21.32 -34.91
CA LEU A 13 52.69 22.19 -33.84
C LEU A 13 51.16 22.08 -33.68
N GLU A 14 50.41 22.03 -34.78
CA GLU A 14 48.97 21.80 -34.76
C GLU A 14 48.61 20.42 -34.16
N LEU A 15 49.34 19.37 -34.54
CA LEU A 15 49.11 18.03 -34.04
C LEU A 15 49.41 17.91 -32.53
N LEU A 16 50.46 18.60 -32.05
CA LEU A 16 50.75 18.71 -30.62
C LEU A 16 49.63 19.44 -29.87
N SER A 17 49.12 20.54 -30.43
CA SER A 17 47.99 21.27 -29.84
C SER A 17 46.72 20.41 -29.78
N TYR A 18 46.44 19.64 -30.84
CA TYR A 18 45.30 18.72 -30.86
C TYR A 18 45.48 17.58 -29.85
N SER A 19 46.66 16.99 -29.76
CA SER A 19 46.97 15.94 -28.78
C SER A 19 46.73 16.42 -27.35
N GLN A 20 47.23 17.62 -27.02
CA GLN A 20 47.00 18.22 -25.70
C GLN A 20 45.51 18.41 -25.41
N ARG A 21 44.75 18.94 -26.37
CA ARG A 21 43.30 19.11 -26.20
C ARG A 21 42.58 17.79 -25.97
N VAL A 22 42.99 16.72 -26.66
CA VAL A 22 42.42 15.39 -26.47
C VAL A 22 42.75 14.84 -25.09
N GLU A 23 43.98 15.04 -24.60
CA GLU A 23 44.37 14.68 -23.24
C GLU A 23 43.53 15.44 -22.20
N ASP A 24 43.42 16.75 -22.33
CA ASP A 24 42.62 17.58 -21.41
C ASP A 24 41.14 17.14 -21.40
N ILE A 25 40.56 16.82 -22.56
CA ILE A 25 39.19 16.32 -22.65
C ILE A 25 39.07 14.95 -21.98
N ASN A 26 40.02 14.04 -22.21
CA ASN A 26 40.00 12.70 -21.63
C ASN A 26 40.10 12.76 -20.11
N GLU A 27 40.98 13.61 -19.56
CA GLU A 27 41.10 13.81 -18.11
C GLU A 27 39.78 14.32 -17.52
N ASN A 28 39.18 15.33 -18.13
CA ASN A 28 37.89 15.86 -17.70
C ASN A 28 36.76 14.80 -17.76
N LEU A 29 36.74 13.98 -18.82
CA LEU A 29 35.76 12.89 -18.95
C LEU A 29 35.94 11.85 -17.84
N VAL A 30 37.18 11.50 -17.48
CA VAL A 30 37.44 10.57 -16.38
C VAL A 30 36.91 11.13 -15.05
N VAL A 31 37.14 12.41 -14.76
CA VAL A 31 36.59 13.06 -13.56
C VAL A 31 35.06 12.98 -13.54
N LEU A 32 34.41 13.37 -14.64
CA LEU A 32 32.93 13.34 -14.74
C LEU A 32 32.35 11.93 -14.62
N ILE A 33 33.03 10.92 -15.18
CA ILE A 33 32.62 9.52 -15.06
C ILE A 33 32.68 9.07 -13.61
N ASN A 34 33.74 9.41 -12.89
CA ASN A 34 33.91 9.04 -11.49
C ASN A 34 32.86 9.72 -10.59
N GLU A 35 32.60 11.01 -10.81
CA GLU A 35 31.55 11.74 -10.08
C GLU A 35 30.17 11.13 -10.34
N ARG A 36 29.85 10.83 -11.61
CA ARG A 36 28.58 10.21 -11.97
C ARG A 36 28.44 8.80 -11.40
N ALA A 37 29.50 8.02 -11.39
CA ALA A 37 29.51 6.68 -10.80
C ALA A 37 29.19 6.74 -9.30
N SER A 38 29.82 7.66 -8.57
CA SER A 38 29.55 7.91 -7.15
C SER A 38 28.10 8.30 -6.89
N VAL A 39 27.55 9.25 -7.66
CA VAL A 39 26.14 9.67 -7.53
C VAL A 39 25.17 8.50 -7.80
N LEU A 40 25.45 7.68 -8.81
CA LEU A 40 24.61 6.52 -9.14
C LEU A 40 24.65 5.46 -8.04
N GLU A 41 25.80 5.24 -7.42
CA GLU A 41 25.94 4.32 -6.30
C GLU A 41 25.12 4.79 -5.08
N ASP A 42 25.22 6.07 -4.73
CA ASP A 42 24.42 6.68 -3.66
C ASP A 42 22.91 6.56 -3.91
N GLN A 43 22.48 6.82 -5.15
CA GLN A 43 21.07 6.67 -5.54
C GLN A 43 20.61 5.22 -5.45
N ARG A 44 21.44 4.28 -5.89
CA ARG A 44 21.16 2.84 -5.80
C ARG A 44 21.00 2.40 -4.35
N ASN A 45 21.89 2.85 -3.47
CA ASN A 45 21.85 2.50 -2.05
C ASN A 45 20.57 3.04 -1.39
N LYS A 46 20.23 4.32 -1.63
CA LYS A 46 18.97 4.92 -1.14
C LYS A 46 17.73 4.20 -1.66
N LEU A 47 17.73 3.78 -2.92
CA LEU A 47 16.64 3.00 -3.50
C LEU A 47 16.51 1.65 -2.79
N MET A 48 17.62 0.95 -2.57
CA MET A 48 17.62 -0.34 -1.91
C MET A 48 17.10 -0.25 -0.46
N GLU A 49 17.51 0.78 0.29
CA GLU A 49 17.00 1.05 1.64
C GLU A 49 15.49 1.30 1.65
N ARG A 50 15.00 2.14 0.73
CA ARG A 50 13.56 2.43 0.61
C ARG A 50 12.77 1.19 0.22
N THR A 51 13.27 0.39 -0.73
CA THR A 51 12.63 -0.87 -1.13
C THR A 51 12.55 -1.82 0.05
N LYS A 52 13.62 -1.96 0.82
CA LYS A 52 13.64 -2.80 2.02
C LYS A 52 12.60 -2.33 3.05
N MET A 53 12.57 -1.04 3.35
CA MET A 53 11.59 -0.45 4.28
C MET A 53 10.14 -0.68 3.80
N LEU A 54 9.88 -0.50 2.51
CA LEU A 54 8.55 -0.75 1.93
C LEU A 54 8.15 -2.23 2.03
N MET A 55 9.09 -3.16 1.83
CA MET A 55 8.82 -4.58 1.99
C MET A 55 8.49 -4.92 3.45
N GLU A 56 9.24 -4.38 4.41
CA GLU A 56 8.99 -4.58 5.84
C GLU A 56 7.62 -4.03 6.26
N VAL A 57 7.29 -2.79 5.87
CA VAL A 57 5.99 -2.18 6.17
C VAL A 57 4.83 -2.93 5.50
N ASN A 58 4.99 -3.37 4.25
CA ASN A 58 3.96 -4.15 3.56
C ASN A 58 3.74 -5.50 4.24
N GLN A 59 4.82 -6.15 4.71
CA GLN A 59 4.71 -7.39 5.45
C GLN A 59 3.97 -7.17 6.78
N GLU A 60 4.31 -6.12 7.54
CA GLU A 60 3.61 -5.80 8.79
C GLU A 60 2.12 -5.51 8.52
N LEU A 61 1.80 -4.73 7.49
CA LEU A 61 0.41 -4.45 7.11
C LEU A 61 -0.35 -5.72 6.75
N ALA A 62 0.27 -6.63 5.99
CA ALA A 62 -0.34 -7.92 5.65
C ALA A 62 -0.61 -8.77 6.90
N GLU A 63 0.35 -8.83 7.83
CA GLU A 63 0.19 -9.56 9.09
C GLU A 63 -0.92 -8.96 9.97
N ARG A 64 -1.00 -7.62 10.06
CA ARG A 64 -2.04 -6.90 10.79
C ARG A 64 -3.42 -7.12 10.18
N ASN A 65 -3.54 -7.06 8.86
CA ASN A 65 -4.80 -7.34 8.17
C ASN A 65 -5.27 -8.77 8.43
N ALA A 66 -4.37 -9.76 8.33
CA ALA A 66 -4.70 -11.15 8.65
C ALA A 66 -5.09 -11.35 10.14
N GLN A 67 -4.58 -10.54 11.05
CA GLN A 67 -5.03 -10.54 12.46
C GLN A 67 -6.44 -9.95 12.60
N LEU A 68 -6.74 -8.86 11.89
CA LEU A 68 -8.06 -8.22 11.92
C LEU A 68 -9.14 -9.14 11.35
N GLU A 69 -8.87 -9.78 10.22
CA GLU A 69 -9.75 -10.78 9.61
C GLU A 69 -10.09 -11.90 10.61
N ARG A 70 -9.06 -12.54 11.19
CA ARG A 70 -9.26 -13.58 12.20
C ARG A 70 -10.03 -13.11 13.41
N TYR A 71 -9.72 -11.91 13.93
CA TYR A 71 -10.44 -11.35 15.07
C TYR A 71 -11.92 -11.14 14.73
N ALA A 72 -12.20 -10.59 13.56
CA ALA A 72 -13.57 -10.35 13.15
C ALA A 72 -14.34 -11.63 12.86
N GLU A 73 -13.73 -12.66 12.26
CA GLU A 73 -14.35 -13.98 12.11
C GLU A 73 -14.70 -14.58 13.48
N LEU A 74 -13.75 -14.56 14.42
CA LEU A 74 -13.92 -15.08 15.78
C LEU A 74 -15.03 -14.36 16.56
N ASN A 75 -15.23 -13.05 16.33
CA ASN A 75 -16.23 -12.27 17.07
C ASN A 75 -17.58 -12.21 16.35
N SER A 76 -17.60 -12.01 15.03
CA SER A 76 -18.83 -11.81 14.26
C SER A 76 -19.71 -13.06 14.28
N HIS A 77 -19.12 -14.26 14.15
CA HIS A 77 -19.93 -15.48 14.11
C HIS A 77 -20.64 -15.78 15.46
N PRO A 78 -19.98 -15.76 16.63
CA PRO A 78 -20.66 -15.94 17.90
C PRO A 78 -21.68 -14.85 18.20
N VAL A 79 -21.37 -13.59 17.87
CA VAL A 79 -22.30 -12.46 18.07
C VAL A 79 -23.54 -12.66 17.21
N ARG A 80 -23.39 -12.96 15.91
CA ARG A 80 -24.52 -13.24 15.00
C ARG A 80 -25.41 -14.37 15.51
N ARG A 81 -24.82 -15.44 16.04
CA ARG A 81 -25.57 -16.55 16.63
C ARG A 81 -26.40 -16.11 17.85
N ARG A 82 -25.86 -15.24 18.70
CA ARG A 82 -26.57 -14.68 19.86
C ARG A 82 -27.70 -13.74 19.43
N VAL A 83 -27.46 -12.89 18.43
CA VAL A 83 -28.46 -11.99 17.83
C VAL A 83 -29.63 -12.79 17.24
N ALA A 84 -29.33 -13.82 16.45
CA ALA A 84 -30.36 -14.72 15.89
C ALA A 84 -31.20 -15.40 16.98
N ARG A 85 -30.57 -15.82 18.09
CA ARG A 85 -31.28 -16.41 19.24
C ARG A 85 -32.20 -15.41 19.93
N ILE A 86 -31.73 -14.17 20.17
CA ILE A 86 -32.55 -13.11 20.76
C ILE A 86 -33.76 -12.83 19.86
N LYS A 87 -33.53 -12.67 18.55
CA LYS A 87 -34.60 -12.48 17.58
C LYS A 87 -35.63 -13.60 17.63
N GLY A 88 -35.19 -14.86 17.58
CA GLY A 88 -36.10 -16.00 17.64
C GLY A 88 -36.92 -16.07 18.93
N LEU A 89 -36.34 -15.69 20.08
CA LEU A 89 -37.07 -15.60 21.34
C LEU A 89 -38.11 -14.47 21.32
N LEU A 90 -37.76 -13.29 20.79
CA LEU A 90 -38.68 -12.17 20.64
C LEU A 90 -39.85 -12.54 19.71
N ASP A 91 -39.55 -13.19 18.58
CA ASP A 91 -40.56 -13.68 17.63
C ASP A 91 -41.53 -14.66 18.31
N LEU A 92 -41.03 -15.60 19.13
CA LEU A 92 -41.85 -16.55 19.90
C LEU A 92 -42.74 -15.87 20.95
N ILE A 93 -42.23 -14.85 21.66
CA ILE A 93 -43.02 -14.08 22.63
C ILE A 93 -44.17 -13.38 21.90
N PHE A 94 -43.86 -12.74 20.77
CA PHE A 94 -44.84 -12.02 19.97
C PHE A 94 -45.93 -12.96 19.44
N LEU A 95 -45.56 -14.17 18.99
CA LEU A 95 -46.50 -15.14 18.44
C LEU A 95 -47.40 -15.79 19.49
N ASN A 96 -46.86 -16.13 20.66
CA ASN A 96 -47.57 -16.91 21.68
C ASN A 96 -48.36 -16.06 22.67
N HIS A 97 -47.92 -14.83 22.95
CA HIS A 97 -48.52 -13.99 23.98
C HIS A 97 -49.17 -12.71 23.44
N GLN A 98 -49.35 -12.58 22.12
CA GLN A 98 -49.84 -11.34 21.49
C GLN A 98 -51.08 -10.74 22.15
N LYS A 99 -52.02 -11.59 22.58
CA LYS A 99 -53.30 -11.17 23.21
C LYS A 99 -53.16 -10.76 24.69
N GLU A 100 -52.04 -11.11 25.31
CA GLU A 100 -51.72 -10.87 26.72
C GLU A 100 -50.71 -9.72 26.90
N LEU A 101 -50.14 -9.21 25.80
CA LEU A 101 -49.22 -8.08 25.82
C LEU A 101 -49.99 -6.79 26.14
N THR A 102 -49.53 -6.07 27.15
CA THR A 102 -49.97 -4.68 27.37
C THR A 102 -49.32 -3.77 26.32
N PRO A 103 -49.94 -2.64 25.95
CA PRO A 103 -49.41 -1.74 24.92
C PRO A 103 -47.95 -1.31 25.16
N GLY A 104 -47.58 -1.06 26.42
CA GLY A 104 -46.20 -0.70 26.77
C GLY A 104 -45.20 -1.83 26.54
N ILE A 105 -45.57 -3.09 26.83
CA ILE A 105 -44.68 -4.24 26.58
C ILE A 105 -44.53 -4.48 25.07
N GLU A 106 -45.60 -4.31 24.30
CA GLU A 106 -45.56 -4.42 22.84
C GLU A 106 -44.60 -3.39 22.21
N GLU A 107 -44.63 -2.15 22.68
CA GLU A 107 -43.70 -1.08 22.26
C GLU A 107 -42.23 -1.45 22.58
N TYR A 108 -41.94 -1.89 23.81
CA TYR A 108 -40.59 -2.31 24.19
C TYR A 108 -40.08 -3.51 23.37
N LEU A 109 -40.93 -4.50 23.11
CA LEU A 109 -40.58 -5.63 22.25
C LEU A 109 -40.29 -5.18 20.81
N GLY A 110 -41.09 -4.24 20.28
CA GLY A 110 -40.81 -3.59 19.00
C GLY A 110 -39.44 -2.94 18.95
N HIS A 111 -39.06 -2.19 19.99
CA HIS A 111 -37.72 -1.60 20.12
C HIS A 111 -36.62 -2.66 20.18
N MET A 112 -36.83 -3.77 20.91
CA MET A 112 -35.86 -4.86 21.00
C MET A 112 -35.65 -5.56 19.65
N ILE A 113 -36.73 -5.79 18.89
CA ILE A 113 -36.64 -6.37 17.54
C ILE A 113 -35.84 -5.44 16.63
N GLN A 114 -36.16 -4.15 16.60
CA GLN A 114 -35.45 -3.16 15.80
C GLN A 114 -33.96 -3.05 16.17
N ALA A 115 -33.64 -3.07 17.47
CA ALA A 115 -32.26 -3.06 17.94
C ALA A 115 -31.51 -4.34 17.51
N THR A 116 -32.17 -5.49 17.54
CA THR A 116 -31.58 -6.77 17.13
C THR A 116 -31.32 -6.81 15.62
N LEU A 117 -32.22 -6.26 14.80
CA LEU A 117 -32.04 -6.12 13.35
C LEU A 117 -30.87 -5.20 13.01
N LYS A 118 -30.81 -4.00 13.62
CA LYS A 118 -29.69 -3.07 13.43
C LYS A 118 -28.35 -3.69 13.84
N LEU A 119 -28.34 -4.52 14.88
CA LEU A 119 -27.13 -5.20 15.31
C LEU A 119 -26.69 -6.27 14.29
N ASP A 120 -27.62 -6.99 13.67
CA ASP A 120 -27.30 -7.95 12.59
C ASP A 120 -26.74 -7.22 11.35
N GLU A 121 -27.32 -6.07 10.98
CA GLU A 121 -26.82 -5.21 9.89
C GLU A 121 -25.39 -4.73 10.15
N VAL A 122 -25.11 -4.21 11.35
CA VAL A 122 -23.76 -3.77 11.73
C VAL A 122 -22.74 -4.92 11.68
N ILE A 123 -23.13 -6.13 12.12
CA ILE A 123 -22.26 -7.31 12.01
C ILE A 123 -21.98 -7.64 10.54
N HIS A 124 -22.99 -7.55 9.68
CA HIS A 124 -22.83 -7.80 8.26
C HIS A 124 -21.97 -6.73 7.56
N ASP A 125 -22.06 -5.47 7.97
CA ASP A 125 -21.22 -4.39 7.47
C ASP A 125 -19.76 -4.57 7.87
N ILE A 126 -19.51 -4.99 9.12
CA ILE A 126 -18.15 -5.32 9.59
C ILE A 126 -17.57 -6.45 8.73
N GLN A 127 -18.35 -7.51 8.46
CA GLN A 127 -17.91 -8.63 7.62
C GLN A 127 -17.59 -8.19 6.19
N ARG A 128 -18.47 -7.40 5.57
CA ARG A 128 -18.23 -6.87 4.21
C ARG A 128 -17.01 -5.95 4.14
N GLY A 129 -16.80 -5.11 5.16
CA GLY A 129 -15.63 -4.23 5.23
C GLY A 129 -14.29 -4.96 5.28
N LEU A 130 -14.28 -6.22 5.72
CA LEU A 130 -13.10 -7.07 5.76
C LEU A 130 -12.91 -7.91 4.49
N GLU A 131 -14.01 -8.26 3.81
CA GLU A 131 -13.98 -9.03 2.56
C GLU A 131 -13.61 -8.20 1.33
N LEU A 132 -13.65 -6.86 1.41
CA LEU A 132 -13.21 -6.02 0.30
C LEU A 132 -11.71 -6.22 0.10
N PRO A 133 -11.28 -6.85 -1.01
CA PRO A 133 -9.89 -6.78 -1.37
C PRO A 133 -9.62 -5.31 -1.70
N SER A 134 -8.44 -4.82 -1.33
CA SER A 134 -7.89 -3.51 -1.71
C SER A 134 -7.63 -3.41 -3.22
N GLU A 135 -8.59 -3.84 -4.06
CA GLU A 135 -8.48 -4.00 -5.51
C GLU A 135 -8.71 -2.70 -6.29
N GLU A 136 -9.19 -1.63 -5.65
CA GLU A 136 -9.35 -0.34 -6.35
C GLU A 136 -8.02 0.41 -6.58
N THR A 137 -6.90 -0.05 -6.01
CA THR A 137 -5.58 0.61 -6.19
C THR A 137 -4.62 -0.09 -7.16
N ALA A 138 -4.92 -1.31 -7.65
CA ALA A 138 -4.00 -2.06 -8.50
C ALA A 138 -4.24 -1.91 -10.02
N LYS A 139 -5.34 -1.31 -10.48
CA LYS A 139 -5.70 -1.23 -11.92
C LYS A 139 -5.58 0.14 -12.58
N LYS A 140 -4.95 1.14 -11.94
CA LYS A 140 -4.84 2.50 -12.51
C LYS A 140 -3.43 3.11 -12.55
N ARG A 141 -2.35 2.36 -12.37
CA ARG A 141 -0.98 2.87 -12.58
C ARG A 141 -0.08 1.84 -13.22
#